data_AF-A0ABD6B018-F1
#
_entry.id   AF-A0ABD6B018-F1
#
_cell.length_a   1.000
_cell.length_b   1.000
_cell.length_c   1.000
_cell.angle_alpha   90.00
_cell.angle_beta   90.00
_cell.angle_gamma   90.00
#
_symmetry.space_group_name_H-M   'P 1'
#
loop_
_entity.id
_entity.type
_entity.pdbx_description
1 polymer ?
#
loop_
_entity_poly.entity_id
_entity_poly.type
_entity_poly.pdbx_seq_one_letter_code
_entity_poly.pdbx_strand_id
1 'polypeptide(L)'
;MTNDTDQNTTEDGQTDRQATDEMDLDELREEIRNIDREIVELIAQRTYVADSIAQVKRDRGLATTDEGQEEAVMARAGENAERFEVDANMVKAIFRLLIELNKIEQRSER
;
A
#
# COMPACT_ATOMS: atom_id res chain seq x y z
N MET A 1 13.03 -0.49 -41.19
CA MET A 1 13.11 0.88 -40.67
C MET A 1 11.80 1.10 -39.91
N THR A 2 11.73 1.20 -38.60
CA THR A 2 12.70 1.36 -37.51
C THR A 2 12.07 0.70 -36.29
N ASN A 3 12.93 0.10 -35.47
CA ASN A 3 12.64 -0.50 -34.18
C ASN A 3 12.50 0.64 -33.15
N ASP A 4 11.48 0.63 -32.30
CA ASP A 4 11.44 1.37 -31.03
C ASP A 4 10.45 0.63 -30.12
N THR A 5 10.91 -0.41 -29.43
CA THR A 5 11.35 -0.37 -28.02
C THR A 5 10.20 -0.06 -27.07
N ASP A 6 9.45 -1.10 -26.72
CA ASP A 6 8.69 -1.20 -25.47
C ASP A 6 9.21 -2.43 -24.71
N GLN A 7 10.37 -2.26 -24.07
CA GLN A 7 10.90 -3.21 -23.09
C GLN A 7 11.33 -2.40 -21.88
N ASN A 8 10.38 -2.01 -21.02
CA ASN A 8 10.71 -1.52 -19.68
C ASN A 8 9.52 -1.59 -18.73
N THR A 9 9.13 -2.79 -18.25
CA THR A 9 8.13 -2.88 -17.16
C THR A 9 8.20 -4.17 -16.31
N THR A 10 9.30 -4.94 -16.27
CA THR A 10 9.28 -6.23 -15.53
C THR A 10 10.54 -6.54 -14.68
N GLU A 11 11.49 -5.62 -14.54
CA GLU A 11 12.79 -5.95 -13.91
C GLU A 11 12.77 -5.91 -12.37
N ASP A 12 11.94 -5.08 -11.73
CA ASP A 12 11.96 -4.93 -10.25
C ASP A 12 11.56 -6.22 -9.50
N GLY A 13 10.62 -7.00 -10.04
CA GLY A 13 10.12 -8.22 -9.35
C GLY A 13 10.95 -9.48 -9.57
N GLN A 14 11.82 -9.51 -10.59
CA GLN A 14 12.64 -10.69 -10.90
C GLN A 14 13.93 -10.71 -10.08
N THR A 15 14.48 -9.54 -9.77
CA THR A 15 15.76 -9.40 -9.07
C THR A 15 15.66 -9.86 -7.61
N ASP A 16 14.53 -9.57 -6.96
CA ASP A 16 14.30 -9.91 -5.55
C ASP A 16 14.06 -11.42 -5.33
N ARG A 17 13.33 -12.06 -6.26
CA ARG A 17 13.10 -13.52 -6.23
C ARG A 17 14.39 -14.32 -6.36
N GLN A 18 15.31 -13.91 -7.24
CA GLN A 18 16.58 -14.61 -7.43
C GLN A 18 17.48 -14.56 -6.19
N ALA A 19 17.42 -13.47 -5.41
CA ALA A 19 18.17 -13.36 -4.16
C ALA A 19 17.62 -14.31 -3.07
N THR A 20 16.30 -14.54 -3.05
CA THR A 20 15.67 -15.44 -2.05
C THR A 20 15.89 -16.93 -2.33
N ASP A 21 16.15 -17.33 -3.58
CA ASP A 21 16.33 -18.75 -3.95
C ASP A 21 17.63 -19.38 -3.39
N GLU A 22 18.60 -18.55 -2.99
CA GLU A 22 19.89 -18.99 -2.44
C GLU A 22 19.93 -18.98 -0.90
N MET A 23 18.90 -18.41 -0.25
CA MET A 23 18.84 -18.24 1.20
C MET A 23 18.45 -19.53 1.92
N ASP A 24 18.99 -19.71 3.12
CA ASP A 24 18.51 -20.76 4.02
C ASP A 24 17.21 -20.38 4.75
N LEU A 25 16.66 -21.33 5.51
CA LEU A 25 15.38 -21.14 6.21
C LEU A 25 15.44 -20.03 7.26
N ASP A 26 16.56 -19.85 7.94
CA ASP A 26 16.70 -18.86 8.99
C ASP A 26 16.89 -17.46 8.39
N GLU A 27 17.61 -17.36 7.26
CA GLU A 27 17.71 -16.14 6.45
C GLU A 27 16.35 -15.70 5.91
N LEU A 28 15.57 -16.61 5.30
CA LEU A 28 14.21 -16.31 4.81
C LEU A 28 13.28 -15.84 5.94
N ARG A 29 13.45 -16.36 7.16
CA ARG A 29 12.66 -15.92 8.33
C ARG A 29 13.10 -14.57 8.87
N GLU A 30 14.37 -14.21 8.75
CA GLU A 30 14.82 -12.84 9.04
C GLU A 30 14.25 -11.88 8.00
N GLU A 31 14.22 -12.27 6.72
CA GLU A 31 13.67 -11.45 5.66
C GLU A 31 12.18 -11.17 5.86
N ILE A 32 11.37 -12.18 6.20
CA ILE A 32 9.95 -11.96 6.57
C ILE A 32 9.82 -11.00 7.76
N ARG A 33 10.68 -11.11 8.78
CA ARG A 33 10.63 -10.20 9.93
C ARG A 33 10.97 -8.76 9.55
N ASN A 34 11.89 -8.57 8.61
CA ASN A 34 12.21 -7.24 8.08
C ASN A 34 11.02 -6.68 7.30
N ILE A 35 10.42 -7.46 6.41
CA ILE A 35 9.21 -7.09 5.66
C ILE A 35 8.07 -6.73 6.62
N ASP A 36 7.83 -7.52 7.66
CA ASP A 36 6.80 -7.26 8.67
C ASP A 36 7.04 -5.92 9.38
N ARG A 37 8.29 -5.61 9.72
CA ARG A 37 8.67 -4.32 10.32
C ARG A 37 8.37 -3.17 9.36
N GLU A 38 8.77 -3.30 8.10
CA GLU A 38 8.55 -2.28 7.07
C GLU A 38 7.07 -2.06 6.79
N ILE A 39 6.25 -3.12 6.79
CA ILE A 39 4.78 -3.01 6.68
C ILE A 39 4.23 -2.13 7.81
N VAL A 40 4.66 -2.35 9.06
CA VAL A 40 4.21 -1.54 10.20
C VAL A 40 4.67 -0.09 10.07
N GLU A 41 5.91 0.15 9.65
CA GLU A 41 6.45 1.49 9.40
C GLU A 41 5.64 2.23 8.30
N LEU A 42 5.33 1.55 7.20
CA LEU A 42 4.52 2.08 6.10
C LEU A 42 3.07 2.37 6.52
N ILE A 43 2.47 1.52 7.36
CA ILE A 43 1.14 1.76 7.93
C ILE A 43 1.16 3.05 8.76
N ALA A 44 2.14 3.20 9.66
CA ALA A 44 2.27 4.40 10.48
C ALA A 44 2.47 5.67 9.63
N GLN A 45 3.32 5.59 8.61
CA GLN A 45 3.53 6.70 7.67
C GLN A 45 2.23 7.07 6.93
N ARG A 46 1.47 6.07 6.46
CA ARG A 46 0.20 6.28 5.77
C ARG A 46 -0.84 6.94 6.68
N THR A 47 -0.92 6.50 7.94
CA THR A 47 -1.79 7.10 8.95
C THR A 47 -1.46 8.57 9.18
N TYR A 48 -0.19 8.92 9.39
CA TYR A 48 0.24 10.31 9.59
C TYR A 48 -0.16 11.24 8.42
N VAL A 49 -0.02 10.76 7.18
CA VAL A 49 -0.45 11.52 5.99
C VAL A 49 -1.97 11.69 5.96
N ALA A 50 -2.72 10.66 6.34
CA ALA A 50 -4.18 10.74 6.40
C ALA A 50 -4.66 11.73 7.47
N ASP A 51 -4.00 11.79 8.63
CA ASP A 51 -4.28 12.77 9.68
C ASP A 51 -3.99 14.20 9.22
N SER A 52 -2.86 14.39 8.53
CA SER A 52 -2.51 15.68 7.93
C SER A 52 -3.58 16.13 6.92
N ILE A 53 -4.12 15.22 6.11
CA ILE A 53 -5.23 15.50 5.20
C ILE A 53 -6.50 15.86 5.97
N ALA A 54 -6.82 15.15 7.05
CA ALA A 54 -7.97 15.44 7.89
C ALA A 54 -7.87 16.84 8.51
N GLN A 55 -6.69 17.24 8.99
CA GLN A 55 -6.45 18.59 9.50
C GLN A 55 -6.69 19.65 8.42
N VAL A 56 -6.15 19.46 7.20
CA VAL A 56 -6.39 20.37 6.08
C VAL A 56 -7.88 20.47 5.73
N LYS A 57 -8.62 19.37 5.79
CA LYS A 57 -10.08 19.36 5.57
C LYS A 57 -10.81 20.14 6.66
N ARG A 58 -10.44 19.97 7.94
CA ARG A 58 -11.00 20.73 9.08
C ARG A 58 -10.76 22.23 8.91
N ASP A 59 -9.52 22.64 8.62
CA ASP A 59 -9.14 24.05 8.46
C ASP A 59 -9.88 24.73 7.30
N ARG A 60 -10.25 23.96 6.28
CA ARG A 60 -11.00 24.42 5.10
C ARG A 60 -12.52 24.24 5.21
N GLY A 61 -13.03 23.70 6.32
CA GLY A 61 -14.46 23.42 6.50
C GLY A 61 -15.01 22.35 5.54
N LEU A 62 -14.16 21.44 5.05
CA LEU A 62 -14.54 20.36 4.15
C LEU A 62 -15.04 19.15 4.95
N ALA A 63 -15.93 18.35 4.34
CA ALA A 63 -16.37 17.09 4.92
C ALA A 63 -15.18 16.14 5.10
N THR A 64 -15.09 15.51 6.27
CA THR A 64 -14.03 14.53 6.57
C THR A 64 -14.23 13.22 5.81
N THR A 65 -15.48 12.83 5.54
CA THR A 65 -15.84 11.65 4.75
C THR A 65 -15.76 11.98 3.26
N ASP A 66 -15.15 11.09 2.49
CA ASP A 66 -14.84 11.30 1.08
C ASP A 66 -14.94 9.96 0.35
N GLU A 67 -16.17 9.60 -0.02
CA GLU A 67 -16.49 8.31 -0.63
C GLU A 67 -15.76 8.12 -1.97
N GLY A 68 -15.64 9.19 -2.77
CA GLY A 68 -14.88 9.15 -4.03
C GLY A 68 -13.40 8.85 -3.82
N GLN A 69 -12.80 9.40 -2.76
CA GLN A 69 -11.42 9.06 -2.41
C GLN A 69 -11.30 7.60 -1.93
N GLU A 70 -12.28 7.08 -1.18
CA GLU A 70 -12.29 5.67 -0.75
C GLU A 70 -12.36 4.73 -1.96
N GLU A 71 -13.25 5.01 -2.93
CA GLU A 71 -13.32 4.26 -4.19
C GLU A 71 -11.99 4.30 -4.96
N ALA A 72 -11.36 5.48 -5.07
CA ALA A 72 -10.07 5.63 -5.74
C ALA A 72 -8.92 4.89 -5.03
N VAL A 73 -8.95 4.79 -3.70
CA VAL A 73 -8.01 3.96 -2.94
C VAL A 73 -8.23 2.48 -3.25
N MET A 74 -9.49 2.03 -3.31
CA MET A 74 -9.83 0.64 -3.60
C MET A 74 -9.53 0.23 -5.05
N ALA A 75 -9.67 1.14 -6.01
CA ALA A 75 -9.28 0.94 -7.40
C ALA A 75 -7.77 0.69 -7.50
N ARG A 76 -6.97 1.61 -6.93
CA ARG A 76 -5.49 1.48 -6.89
C ARG A 76 -5.03 0.22 -6.16
N ALA A 77 -5.72 -0.21 -5.10
CA ALA A 77 -5.41 -1.46 -4.42
C ALA A 77 -5.61 -2.68 -5.35
N GLY A 78 -6.64 -2.66 -6.20
CA GLY A 78 -6.86 -3.68 -7.22
C GLY A 78 -5.78 -3.69 -8.30
N GLU A 79 -5.46 -2.52 -8.86
CA GLU A 79 -4.43 -2.38 -9.90
C GLU A 79 -3.05 -2.87 -9.40
N ASN A 80 -2.68 -2.54 -8.16
CA ASN A 80 -1.44 -3.02 -7.57
C ASN A 80 -1.47 -4.54 -7.33
N ALA A 81 -2.60 -5.09 -6.88
CA ALA A 81 -2.71 -6.53 -6.68
C ALA A 81 -2.51 -7.31 -7.98
N GLU A 82 -3.08 -6.83 -9.08
CA GLU A 82 -2.87 -7.40 -10.42
C GLU A 82 -1.41 -7.30 -10.84
N ARG A 83 -0.77 -6.13 -10.64
CA ARG A 83 0.64 -5.91 -11.00
C ARG A 83 1.60 -6.83 -10.24
N PHE A 84 1.34 -7.10 -8.97
CA PHE A 84 2.18 -7.95 -8.12
C PHE A 84 1.72 -9.41 -8.08
N GLU A 85 0.76 -9.79 -8.93
CA GLU A 85 0.23 -11.15 -9.07
C GLU A 85 -0.30 -11.75 -7.75
N VAL A 86 -0.94 -10.91 -6.92
CA VAL A 86 -1.56 -11.31 -5.64
C VAL A 86 -3.09 -11.20 -5.71
N ASP A 87 -3.79 -11.91 -4.83
CA ASP A 87 -5.26 -11.90 -4.82
C ASP A 87 -5.82 -10.50 -4.54
N ALA A 88 -6.53 -9.96 -5.53
CA ALA A 88 -7.10 -8.61 -5.45
C ALA A 88 -8.14 -8.45 -4.34
N ASN A 89 -8.87 -9.49 -3.97
CA ASN A 89 -9.85 -9.41 -2.88
C ASN A 89 -9.16 -9.31 -1.52
N MET A 90 -8.06 -10.03 -1.32
CA MET A 90 -7.25 -9.99 -0.10
C MET A 90 -6.58 -8.62 0.06
N VAL A 91 -5.94 -8.11 -1.00
CA VAL A 91 -5.33 -6.77 -0.96
C VAL A 91 -6.39 -5.70 -0.68
N LYS A 92 -7.53 -5.75 -1.36
CA LYS A 92 -8.66 -4.85 -1.09
C LYS A 92 -9.16 -4.99 0.35
N ALA A 93 -9.16 -6.18 0.96
CA ALA A 93 -9.55 -6.35 2.37
C ALA A 93 -8.58 -5.64 3.32
N ILE A 94 -7.27 -5.73 3.09
CA ILE A 94 -6.26 -4.99 3.86
C ILE A 94 -6.50 -3.48 3.73
N PHE A 95 -6.72 -2.98 2.51
CA PHE A 95 -6.97 -1.56 2.30
C PHE A 95 -8.25 -1.06 2.98
N ARG A 96 -9.30 -1.89 3.08
CA ARG A 96 -10.48 -1.55 3.89
C ARG A 96 -10.12 -1.36 5.36
N LEU A 97 -9.29 -2.24 5.93
CA LEU A 97 -8.83 -2.09 7.32
C LEU A 97 -8.02 -0.80 7.50
N LEU A 98 -7.17 -0.44 6.54
CA LEU A 98 -6.39 0.80 6.58
C LEU A 98 -7.24 2.07 6.43
N ILE A 99 -8.37 2.01 5.72
CA ILE A 99 -9.35 3.10 5.67
C ILE A 99 -10.08 3.21 7.01
N GLU A 100 -10.51 2.07 7.56
CA GLU A 100 -11.23 2.05 8.84
C GLU A 100 -10.37 2.51 10.02
N LEU A 101 -9.08 2.15 10.05
CA LEU A 101 -8.12 2.65 11.03
C LEU A 101 -8.12 4.18 11.09
N ASN A 102 -7.95 4.84 9.94
CA ASN A 102 -7.95 6.29 9.86
C ASN A 102 -9.30 6.91 10.25
N LYS A 103 -10.43 6.26 9.93
CA LYS A 103 -11.76 6.73 10.36
C LYS A 103 -11.95 6.63 11.87
N ILE A 104 -11.34 5.64 12.53
CA ILE A 104 -11.38 5.51 13.99
C ILE A 104 -10.57 6.64 14.63
N GLU A 105 -9.35 6.88 14.18
CA GLU A 105 -8.47 7.95 14.69
C GLU A 105 -9.13 9.34 14.53
N GLN A 106 -9.68 9.63 13.35
CA GLN A 106 -10.41 10.88 13.11
C GLN A 106 -11.64 11.06 14.01
N ARG A 107 -12.28 9.98 14.46
CA ARG A 107 -13.42 10.06 15.40
C ARG A 107 -12.95 10.32 16.82
N SER A 108 -11.79 9.80 17.23
CA SER A 108 -11.22 10.05 18.56
C SER A 108 -10.66 11.46 18.74
N GLU A 109 -10.28 12.13 17.64
CA GLU A 109 -9.76 13.51 17.67
C GLU A 109 -10.86 14.60 17.58
N ARG A 110 -12.13 14.23 17.48
CA ARG A 110 -13.27 15.16 17.48
C ARG A 110 -13.78 15.46 18.87
#